data_AF-A0A9D6SI22-F1
#
_entry.id   AF-A0A9D6SI22-F1
#
_cell.length_a   1.000
_cell.length_b   1.000
_cell.length_c   1.000
_cell.angle_alpha   90.00
_cell.angle_beta   90.00
_cell.angle_gamma   90.00
#
_symmetry.space_group_name_H-M   'P 1'
#
loop_
_entity.id
_entity.type
_entity.pdbx_description
1 polymer ?
#
loop_
_entity_poly.entity_id
_entity_poly.type
_entity_poly.pdbx_seq_one_letter_code
_entity_poly.pdbx_strand_id
1 'polypeptide(L)'
;MTMRVRWVCALLLAGILGLAWGLVFSAPRNDSEADLTARIARESDLVKKAKYEVRLARVKLIQALDARENGELETSLKLLGAYLETVKSAWDHLRQSGRVAHKKSQGFKELDIELREDGRYLEDLKRSVSFMDRGPVEKVIQEVESLRAEVLKVLFPTMAPPSR
;
A
#
# COMPACT_ATOMS: atom_id res chain seq x y z
N MET A 1 21.27 6.16 -66.98
CA MET A 1 21.50 4.79 -67.52
C MET A 1 22.04 3.97 -66.36
N THR A 2 21.46 2.90 -65.83
CA THR A 2 20.43 1.95 -66.30
C THR A 2 19.95 1.10 -65.10
N MET A 3 18.62 0.86 -65.05
CA MET A 3 17.93 -0.43 -64.76
C MET A 3 18.10 -1.11 -63.38
N ARG A 4 17.01 -1.21 -62.57
CA ARG A 4 15.93 -2.24 -62.55
C ARG A 4 16.34 -3.51 -61.75
N VAL A 5 15.77 -3.85 -60.59
CA VAL A 5 14.38 -4.28 -60.23
C VAL A 5 14.19 -5.81 -60.26
N ARG A 6 13.79 -6.36 -59.08
CA ARG A 6 13.05 -7.63 -58.75
C ARG A 6 13.80 -8.95 -59.06
N TRP A 7 13.65 -10.08 -58.34
CA TRP A 7 12.45 -10.91 -58.11
C TRP A 7 12.76 -11.98 -57.00
N VAL A 8 11.97 -12.16 -55.92
CA VAL A 8 10.79 -13.05 -55.72
C VAL A 8 11.09 -14.48 -55.18
N CYS A 9 10.36 -14.85 -54.10
CA CYS A 9 9.97 -16.18 -53.58
C CYS A 9 11.05 -17.09 -52.89
N ALA A 10 10.77 -17.87 -51.84
CA ALA A 10 9.51 -18.42 -51.34
C ALA A 10 9.52 -18.71 -49.82
N LEU A 11 8.33 -18.67 -49.24
CA LEU A 11 7.88 -19.16 -47.92
C LEU A 11 7.98 -20.69 -47.78
N LEU A 12 8.30 -21.19 -46.57
CA LEU A 12 7.69 -22.35 -45.90
C LEU A 12 7.97 -22.20 -44.38
N LEU A 13 7.05 -21.83 -43.49
CA LEU A 13 5.83 -22.46 -42.95
C LEU A 13 6.05 -23.15 -41.59
N ALA A 14 5.22 -22.73 -40.61
CA ALA A 14 4.80 -23.41 -39.39
C ALA A 14 5.88 -23.69 -38.32
N GLY A 15 5.69 -23.43 -37.03
CA GLY A 15 4.53 -22.98 -36.28
C GLY A 15 4.87 -23.15 -34.81
N ILE A 16 4.87 -22.06 -34.04
CA ILE A 16 4.77 -22.13 -32.58
C ILE A 16 3.74 -21.07 -32.19
N LEU A 17 2.47 -21.47 -32.24
CA LEU A 17 1.41 -20.89 -31.43
C LEU A 17 1.74 -21.24 -29.97
N GLY A 18 2.69 -20.52 -29.39
CA GLY A 18 2.87 -20.47 -27.94
C GLY A 18 1.87 -19.45 -27.42
N LEU A 19 0.76 -19.93 -26.87
CA LEU A 19 -0.08 -19.15 -25.98
C LEU A 19 0.78 -18.62 -24.83
N ALA A 20 1.41 -17.47 -25.04
CA ALA A 20 1.82 -16.58 -23.97
C ALA A 20 0.52 -15.95 -23.45
N TRP A 21 -0.25 -16.73 -22.68
CA TRP A 21 -1.10 -16.15 -21.67
C TRP A 21 -0.17 -15.31 -20.81
N GLY A 22 -0.24 -14.01 -21.03
CA GLY A 22 0.45 -13.02 -20.24
C GLY A 22 0.07 -13.26 -18.79
N LEU A 23 0.97 -13.91 -18.06
CA LEU A 23 1.16 -13.58 -16.67
C LEU A 23 1.57 -12.12 -16.68
N VAL A 24 0.57 -11.24 -16.61
CA VAL A 24 0.76 -9.87 -16.16
C VAL A 24 1.17 -10.00 -14.69
N PHE A 25 2.43 -10.40 -14.47
CA PHE A 25 3.16 -9.97 -13.31
C PHE A 25 3.20 -8.47 -13.47
N SER A 26 2.25 -7.79 -12.81
CA SER A 26 2.42 -6.37 -12.55
C SER A 26 3.74 -6.27 -11.80
N ALA A 27 4.78 -5.83 -12.50
CA ALA A 27 6.03 -5.44 -11.88
C ALA A 27 5.66 -4.50 -10.71
N PRO A 28 6.32 -4.62 -9.54
CA PRO A 28 6.07 -3.72 -8.43
C PRO A 28 6.18 -2.30 -8.97
N ARG A 29 5.05 -1.60 -9.00
CA ARG A 29 4.99 -0.24 -9.51
C ARG A 29 5.76 0.59 -8.52
N ASN A 30 6.88 1.18 -8.95
CA ASN A 30 7.64 2.13 -8.14
C ASN A 30 6.83 3.44 -8.04
N ASP A 31 5.73 3.39 -7.29
CA ASP A 31 4.84 4.51 -7.05
C ASP A 31 5.59 5.50 -6.14
N SER A 32 5.91 6.69 -6.66
CA SER A 32 6.53 7.75 -5.85
C SER A 32 5.48 8.45 -4.99
N GLU A 33 5.92 9.09 -3.90
CA GLU A 33 5.04 9.89 -3.03
C GLU A 33 4.28 10.97 -3.82
N ALA A 34 4.96 11.65 -4.75
CA ALA A 34 4.35 12.70 -5.58
C ALA A 34 3.25 12.13 -6.50
N ASP A 35 3.49 10.97 -7.12
CA ASP A 35 2.51 10.33 -8.00
C ASP A 35 1.30 9.79 -7.20
N LEU A 36 1.52 9.21 -6.03
CA LEU A 36 0.42 8.77 -5.15
C LEU A 36 -0.40 9.96 -4.66
N THR A 37 0.25 11.04 -4.23
CA THR A 37 -0.43 12.27 -3.78
C THR A 37 -1.28 12.86 -4.91
N ALA A 38 -0.75 12.95 -6.13
CA ALA A 38 -1.48 13.43 -7.29
C ALA A 38 -2.69 12.53 -7.64
N ARG A 39 -2.55 11.21 -7.47
CA ARG A 39 -3.66 10.26 -7.66
C ARG A 39 -4.73 10.41 -6.59
N ILE A 40 -4.36 10.58 -5.33
CA ILE A 40 -5.30 10.79 -4.22
C ILE A 40 -6.11 12.07 -4.44
N ALA A 41 -5.46 13.15 -4.87
CA ALA A 41 -6.10 14.45 -5.08
C ALA A 41 -7.20 14.42 -6.17
N ARG A 42 -7.04 13.59 -7.21
CA ARG A 42 -7.96 13.50 -8.34
C ARG A 42 -8.97 12.34 -8.27
N GLU A 43 -8.81 11.43 -7.31
CA GLU A 43 -9.64 10.24 -7.20
C GLU A 43 -10.92 10.52 -6.41
N SER A 44 -12.06 10.27 -7.04
CA SER A 44 -13.38 10.41 -6.42
C SER A 44 -13.92 9.11 -5.84
N ASP A 45 -13.49 7.95 -6.36
CA ASP A 45 -13.84 6.66 -5.78
C ASP A 45 -13.12 6.47 -4.44
N LEU A 46 -13.88 6.50 -3.35
CA LEU A 46 -13.34 6.46 -2.00
C LEU A 46 -12.54 5.18 -1.70
N VAL A 47 -12.92 4.04 -2.29
CA VAL A 47 -12.17 2.79 -2.09
C VAL A 47 -10.82 2.87 -2.79
N LYS A 48 -10.82 3.35 -4.03
CA LYS A 48 -9.61 3.48 -4.83
C LYS A 48 -8.68 4.55 -4.25
N LYS A 49 -9.25 5.64 -3.72
CA LYS A 49 -8.54 6.68 -2.97
C LYS A 49 -7.85 6.09 -1.74
N ALA A 50 -8.59 5.34 -0.91
CA ALA A 50 -8.03 4.63 0.24
C ALA A 50 -6.89 3.68 -0.17
N LYS A 51 -7.00 2.98 -1.31
CA LYS A 51 -5.91 2.13 -1.81
C LYS A 51 -4.67 2.90 -2.26
N TYR A 52 -4.80 4.15 -2.70
CA TYR A 52 -3.62 5.00 -2.95
C TYR A 52 -3.03 5.49 -1.63
N GLU A 53 -3.86 5.85 -0.66
CA GLU A 53 -3.41 6.28 0.67
C GLU A 53 -2.67 5.18 1.41
N VAL A 54 -3.16 3.94 1.39
CA VAL A 54 -2.45 2.79 1.98
C VAL A 54 -1.03 2.64 1.40
N ARG A 55 -0.89 2.78 0.07
CA ARG A 55 0.43 2.76 -0.58
C ARG A 55 1.30 3.96 -0.20
N LEU A 56 0.70 5.15 -0.06
CA LEU A 56 1.42 6.35 0.34
C LEU A 56 1.91 6.23 1.78
N ALA A 57 1.09 5.68 2.67
CA ALA A 57 1.47 5.39 4.04
C ALA A 57 2.70 4.47 4.05
N ARG A 58 2.68 3.38 3.27
CA ARG A 58 3.83 2.47 3.15
C ARG A 58 5.11 3.19 2.72
N VAL A 59 5.03 4.08 1.73
CA VAL A 59 6.17 4.92 1.31
C VAL A 59 6.69 5.77 2.47
N LYS A 60 5.80 6.44 3.22
CA LYS A 60 6.18 7.27 4.38
C LYS A 60 6.82 6.46 5.50
N LEU A 61 6.32 5.24 5.75
CA LEU A 61 6.92 4.36 6.75
C LEU A 61 8.34 3.94 6.34
N ILE A 62 8.55 3.55 5.08
CA ILE A 62 9.89 3.19 4.58
C ILE A 62 10.83 4.40 4.70
N GLN A 63 10.41 5.59 4.28
CA GLN A 63 11.20 6.81 4.46
C GLN A 63 11.52 7.08 5.95
N ALA A 64 10.60 6.78 6.87
CA ALA A 64 10.82 6.95 8.30
C ALA A 64 11.91 6.00 8.83
N LEU A 65 11.94 4.76 8.33
CA LEU A 65 12.97 3.78 8.64
C LEU A 65 14.32 4.24 8.08
N ASP A 66 14.37 4.67 6.81
CA ASP A 66 15.58 5.16 6.17
C ASP A 66 16.15 6.39 6.91
N ALA A 67 15.28 7.35 7.27
CA ALA A 67 15.68 8.51 8.06
C ALA A 67 16.27 8.09 9.41
N ARG A 68 15.71 7.06 10.06
CA ARG A 68 16.26 6.54 11.30
C ARG A 68 17.64 5.92 11.12
N GLU A 69 17.82 5.11 10.08
CA GLU A 69 19.10 4.48 9.75
C GLU A 69 20.20 5.52 9.49
N ASN A 70 19.83 6.67 8.92
CA ASN A 70 20.72 7.81 8.68
C ASN A 70 20.93 8.72 9.90
N GLY A 71 20.37 8.38 11.07
CA GLY A 71 20.50 9.17 12.29
C GLY A 71 19.58 10.40 12.36
N GLU A 72 18.67 10.57 11.41
CA GLU A 72 17.74 11.69 11.32
C GLU A 72 16.46 11.43 12.13
N LEU A 73 16.59 11.42 13.46
CA LEU A 73 15.47 11.07 14.36
C LEU A 73 14.24 11.98 14.16
N GLU A 74 14.43 13.29 14.06
CA GLU A 74 13.31 14.24 13.88
C GLU A 74 12.56 13.99 12.56
N THR A 75 13.30 13.79 11.47
CA THR A 75 12.73 13.43 10.16
C THR A 75 11.95 12.12 10.24
N SER A 76 12.52 11.10 10.89
CA SER A 76 11.87 9.81 11.10
C SER A 76 10.53 9.97 11.85
N LEU A 77 10.52 10.70 12.97
CA LEU A 77 9.30 10.91 13.77
C LEU A 77 8.23 11.71 13.00
N LYS A 78 8.63 12.71 12.22
CA LYS A 78 7.71 13.45 11.36
C LYS A 78 7.06 12.54 10.31
N LEU A 79 7.86 11.66 9.70
CA LEU A 79 7.38 10.70 8.71
C LEU A 79 6.45 9.63 9.32
N LEU A 80 6.71 9.18 10.55
CA LEU A 80 5.78 8.32 11.29
C LEU A 80 4.45 8.99 11.57
N GLY A 81 4.46 10.28 11.93
CA GLY A 81 3.23 11.05 12.08
C GLY A 81 2.45 11.12 10.76
N ALA A 82 3.14 11.43 9.65
CA ALA A 82 2.52 11.49 8.34
C ALA A 82 2.01 10.13 7.85
N TYR A 83 2.73 9.05 8.16
CA TYR A 83 2.28 7.67 7.96
C TYR A 83 0.94 7.45 8.66
N LEU A 84 0.87 7.70 9.97
CA LEU A 84 -0.32 7.43 10.77
C LEU A 84 -1.54 8.20 10.27
N GLU A 85 -1.39 9.49 9.97
CA GLU A 85 -2.45 10.31 9.39
C GLU A 85 -2.95 9.76 8.05
N THR A 86 -2.03 9.28 7.21
CA THR A 86 -2.39 8.70 5.90
C THR A 86 -3.20 7.41 6.06
N VAL A 87 -2.84 6.54 7.01
CA VAL A 87 -3.59 5.30 7.26
C VAL A 87 -4.97 5.59 7.88
N LYS A 88 -5.07 6.60 8.75
CA LYS A 88 -6.36 7.08 9.28
C LYS A 88 -7.26 7.62 8.17
N SER A 89 -6.72 8.40 7.24
CA SER A 89 -7.46 8.87 6.05
C SER A 89 -7.97 7.71 5.19
N ALA A 90 -7.14 6.69 4.97
CA ALA A 90 -7.56 5.49 4.24
C ALA A 90 -8.73 4.77 4.92
N TRP A 91 -8.67 4.63 6.24
CA TRP A 91 -9.77 4.06 7.02
C TRP A 91 -11.05 4.89 6.89
N ASP A 92 -10.94 6.22 7.00
CA ASP A 92 -12.07 7.13 6.91
C ASP A 92 -12.76 7.06 5.54
N HIS A 93 -11.99 7.07 4.45
CA HIS A 93 -12.56 6.92 3.11
C HIS A 93 -13.23 5.55 2.92
N LEU A 94 -12.67 4.47 3.48
CA LEU A 94 -13.31 3.15 3.43
C LEU A 94 -14.64 3.14 4.20
N ARG A 95 -14.70 3.73 5.39
CA ARG A 95 -15.96 3.87 6.15
C ARG A 95 -16.99 4.70 5.41
N GLN A 96 -16.57 5.83 4.84
CA GLN A 96 -17.43 6.76 4.10
C GLN A 96 -17.91 6.20 2.76
N SER A 97 -17.24 5.18 2.20
CA SER A 97 -17.66 4.51 0.96
C SER A 97 -19.03 3.83 1.05
N GLY A 98 -19.57 3.63 2.26
CA GLY A 98 -20.84 2.93 2.50
C GLY A 98 -20.79 1.43 2.17
N ARG A 99 -19.61 0.87 1.85
CA ARG A 99 -19.45 -0.55 1.56
C ARG A 99 -19.55 -1.36 2.85
N VAL A 100 -20.35 -2.42 2.78
CA VAL A 100 -20.42 -3.43 3.85
C VAL A 100 -19.18 -4.32 3.77
N ALA A 101 -18.19 -4.08 4.64
CA ALA A 101 -16.85 -4.68 4.57
C ALA A 101 -16.86 -6.23 4.50
N HIS A 102 -17.64 -6.91 5.33
CA HIS A 102 -17.72 -8.39 5.32
C HIS A 102 -18.33 -8.97 4.02
N LYS A 103 -19.09 -8.19 3.24
CA LYS A 103 -19.64 -8.60 1.93
C LYS A 103 -18.78 -8.11 0.76
N LYS A 104 -18.19 -6.91 0.89
CA LYS A 104 -17.40 -6.23 -0.14
C LYS A 104 -16.06 -5.79 0.46
N SER A 105 -15.19 -6.77 0.70
CA SER A 105 -13.99 -6.60 1.53
C SER A 105 -12.81 -5.89 0.86
N GLN A 106 -12.93 -5.52 -0.41
CA GLN A 106 -11.86 -4.85 -1.13
C GLN A 106 -11.60 -3.45 -0.55
N GLY A 107 -10.33 -3.09 -0.42
CA GLY A 107 -9.85 -1.92 0.32
C GLY A 107 -9.65 -2.24 1.80
N PHE A 108 -10.66 -2.83 2.46
CA PHE A 108 -10.59 -3.21 3.88
C PHE A 108 -9.55 -4.31 4.16
N LYS A 109 -9.52 -5.36 3.33
CA LYS A 109 -8.51 -6.44 3.48
C LYS A 109 -7.11 -5.93 3.20
N GLU A 110 -6.94 -5.12 2.15
CA GLU A 110 -5.66 -4.49 1.85
C GLU A 110 -5.17 -3.64 3.03
N LEU A 111 -6.05 -2.86 3.66
CA LEU A 111 -5.73 -2.08 4.86
C LEU A 111 -5.32 -2.97 6.06
N ASP A 112 -6.02 -4.07 6.35
CA ASP A 112 -5.63 -5.00 7.43
C ASP A 112 -4.26 -5.65 7.17
N ILE A 113 -4.01 -6.09 5.94
CA ILE A 113 -2.74 -6.74 5.56
C ILE A 113 -1.59 -5.77 5.82
N GLU A 114 -1.72 -4.53 5.34
CA GLU A 114 -0.68 -3.50 5.46
C GLU A 114 -0.49 -3.09 6.92
N LEU A 115 -1.56 -2.84 7.69
CA LEU A 115 -1.48 -2.56 9.13
C LEU A 115 -0.76 -3.67 9.92
N ARG A 116 -1.03 -4.93 9.57
CA ARG A 116 -0.36 -6.08 10.20
C ARG A 116 1.13 -6.12 9.88
N GLU A 117 1.49 -5.80 8.64
CA GLU A 117 2.88 -5.82 8.19
C GLU A 117 3.65 -4.64 8.76
N ASP A 118 3.07 -3.44 8.70
CA ASP A 118 3.62 -2.20 9.28
C ASP A 118 3.86 -2.33 10.78
N GLY A 119 2.97 -3.00 11.52
CA GLY A 119 3.18 -3.27 12.95
C GLY A 119 4.51 -3.97 13.23
N ARG A 120 4.99 -4.85 12.33
CA ARG A 120 6.32 -5.48 12.49
C ARG A 120 7.45 -4.48 12.30
N TYR A 121 7.36 -3.64 11.27
CA TYR A 121 8.37 -2.61 11.00
C TYR A 121 8.45 -1.58 12.13
N LEU A 122 7.31 -1.20 12.70
CA LEU A 122 7.25 -0.28 13.83
C LEU A 122 7.85 -0.90 15.10
N GLU A 123 7.59 -2.19 15.35
CA GLU A 123 8.23 -2.92 16.45
C GLU A 123 9.76 -3.01 16.29
N ASP A 124 10.24 -3.23 15.07
CA ASP A 124 11.67 -3.23 14.78
C ASP A 124 12.28 -1.81 14.93
N LEU A 125 11.57 -0.77 14.50
CA LEU A 125 11.96 0.62 14.74
C LEU A 125 12.03 0.96 16.23
N LYS A 126 11.04 0.53 17.03
CA LYS A 126 11.04 0.71 18.49
C LYS A 126 12.30 0.12 19.14
N ARG A 127 12.79 -1.00 18.62
CA ARG A 127 14.02 -1.66 19.12
C ARG A 127 15.28 -0.89 18.75
N SER A 128 15.28 -0.11 17.66
CA SER A 128 16.44 0.66 17.20
C SER A 128 16.54 2.08 17.79
N VAL A 129 15.50 2.56 18.47
CA VAL A 129 15.50 3.85 19.18
C VAL A 129 15.88 3.71 20.65
N SER A 130 16.50 4.77 21.18
CA SER A 130 16.89 4.87 22.59
C SER A 130 15.65 4.84 23.48
N PHE A 131 15.79 4.41 24.74
CA PHE A 131 14.66 4.36 25.67
C PHE A 131 13.96 5.72 25.82
N MET A 132 14.72 6.82 25.80
CA MET A 132 14.19 8.17 25.94
C MET A 132 13.34 8.61 24.73
N ASP A 133 13.61 8.05 23.55
CA ASP A 133 12.97 8.42 22.29
C ASP A 133 11.86 7.44 21.86
N ARG A 134 11.57 6.41 22.67
CA ARG A 134 10.59 5.36 22.34
C ARG A 134 9.15 5.82 22.37
N GLY A 135 8.80 6.75 23.26
CA GLY A 135 7.41 7.15 23.50
C GLY A 135 6.62 7.52 22.22
N PRO A 136 7.16 8.36 21.32
CA PRO A 136 6.53 8.64 20.03
C PRO A 136 6.29 7.41 19.16
N VAL A 137 7.23 6.48 19.08
CA VAL A 137 7.11 5.25 18.28
C VAL A 137 6.07 4.30 18.89
N GLU A 138 6.07 4.14 20.22
CA GLU A 138 5.10 3.33 20.95
C GLU A 138 3.67 3.83 20.75
N LYS A 139 3.48 5.16 20.73
CA LYS A 139 2.17 5.75 20.44
C LYS A 139 1.67 5.37 19.04
N VAL A 140 2.54 5.42 18.03
CA VAL A 140 2.17 5.04 16.65
C VAL A 140 1.82 3.55 16.58
N ILE A 141 2.57 2.68 17.26
CA ILE A 141 2.26 1.24 17.36
C ILE A 141 0.85 1.02 17.94
N GLN A 142 0.55 1.63 19.08
CA GLN A 142 -0.75 1.49 19.74
C GLN A 142 -1.91 1.94 18.84
N GLU A 143 -1.73 3.05 18.11
CA GLU A 143 -2.72 3.57 17.18
C GLU A 143 -2.94 2.63 15.98
N VAL A 144 -1.86 2.07 15.42
CA VAL A 144 -1.92 1.07 14.33
C VAL A 144 -2.62 -0.20 14.78
N GLU A 145 -2.31 -0.70 15.97
CA GLU A 145 -2.96 -1.88 16.55
C GLU A 145 -4.46 -1.64 16.80
N SER A 146 -4.81 -0.49 17.37
CA SER A 146 -6.20 -0.09 17.60
C SER A 146 -6.97 0.02 16.29
N LEU A 147 -6.40 0.70 15.29
CA LEU A 147 -7.00 0.87 13.97
C LEU A 147 -7.22 -0.49 13.28
N ARG A 148 -6.22 -1.38 13.35
CA ARG A 148 -6.34 -2.74 12.81
C ARG A 148 -7.44 -3.53 13.50
N ALA A 149 -7.59 -3.40 14.81
CA ALA A 149 -8.67 -4.04 15.55
C ALA A 149 -10.05 -3.56 15.07
N GLU A 150 -10.21 -2.27 14.74
CA GLU A 150 -11.44 -1.75 14.13
C GLU A 150 -11.71 -2.34 12.73
N VAL A 151 -10.67 -2.41 11.88
CA VAL A 151 -10.77 -2.99 10.54
C VAL A 151 -11.19 -4.46 10.62
N LEU A 152 -10.61 -5.24 11.54
CA LEU A 152 -10.97 -6.64 11.75
C LEU A 152 -12.42 -6.80 12.23
N LYS A 153 -12.92 -5.92 13.10
CA LYS A 153 -14.33 -5.95 13.55
C LYS A 153 -15.31 -5.81 12.39
N VAL A 154 -15.05 -4.93 11.43
CA VAL A 154 -15.97 -4.74 10.29
C VAL A 154 -15.82 -5.83 9.21
N LEU A 155 -14.61 -6.39 9.07
CA LEU A 155 -14.35 -7.51 8.16
C LEU A 155 -14.98 -8.81 8.67
N PHE A 156 -14.99 -9.03 9.98
CA PHE A 156 -15.36 -10.29 10.61
C PHE A 156 -16.32 -10.09 11.79
N PRO A 157 -17.57 -9.64 11.55
CA PRO A 157 -18.51 -9.28 12.61
C PRO A 157 -18.91 -10.47 13.51
N THR A 158 -18.87 -11.70 12.99
CA THR A 158 -19.19 -12.93 13.75
C THR A 158 -18.09 -13.38 14.71
N MET A 159 -16.88 -12.82 14.59
CA MET A 159 -15.79 -13.07 15.55
C MET A 159 -15.80 -12.08 16.72
N ALA A 160 -16.67 -11.07 16.70
CA ALA A 160 -16.88 -10.20 17.85
C ALA A 160 -17.65 -10.98 18.94
N PRO A 161 -17.21 -10.95 20.22
CA PRO A 161 -17.98 -11.57 21.28
C PRO A 161 -19.40 -10.99 21.32
N PRO A 162 -20.44 -11.81 21.57
CA PRO A 162 -21.80 -11.31 21.65
C PRO A 162 -21.87 -10.19 22.69
N SER A 163 -22.44 -9.04 22.32
CA SER A 163 -22.72 -7.96 23.27
C SER A 163 -23.61 -8.53 24.37
N ARG A 164 -23.08 -8.59 25.59
CA ARG A 164 -23.87 -8.88 26.80
C ARG A 164 -24.71 -7.67 27.18
#